data_AF-A0ABD6U5I8-F1
#
_entry.id   AF-A0ABD6U5I8-F1
#
_cell.length_a   1.000
_cell.length_b   1.000
_cell.length_c   1.000
_cell.angle_alpha   90.00
_cell.angle_beta   90.00
_cell.angle_gamma   90.00
#
_symmetry.space_group_name_H-M   'P 1'
#
loop_
_entity.id
_entity.type
_entity.pdbx_description
1 polymer ?
#
loop_
_entity_poly.entity_id
_entity_poly.type
_entity_poly.pdbx_seq_one_letter_code
_entity_poly.pdbx_strand_id
1 'polypeptide(L)'
;MTLYDLQHRRLSLSQWVSAYSYDAAWRNIEVEHYAYLRDRANQLLLFSEITHEIRNFLVTEAFDKYLAFIRLNAEAELSWMLHYRYDVLEGDRIAGKIGEGGHLYSLDHKLLGCVSDTPGVVPRIIQYVDYAPVVVGTLDGLQIHRPTGEPWRMTLRRNLNVQLWRL
;
A
#
# COMPACT_ATOMS: atom_id res chain seq x y z
N MET A 1 -17.74 11.11 -20.33
CA MET A 1 -17.20 9.74 -20.51
C MET A 1 -16.59 9.33 -19.18
N THR A 2 -17.02 8.21 -18.61
CA THR A 2 -16.58 7.71 -17.30
C THR A 2 -15.71 6.46 -17.46
N LEU A 3 -14.97 6.07 -16.42
CA LEU A 3 -14.21 4.81 -16.42
C LEU A 3 -15.14 3.58 -16.58
N TYR A 4 -16.35 3.64 -16.04
CA TYR A 4 -17.37 2.61 -16.21
C TYR A 4 -17.79 2.46 -17.69
N ASP A 5 -17.87 3.56 -18.44
CA ASP A 5 -18.19 3.51 -19.88
C ASP A 5 -17.09 2.84 -20.72
N LEU A 6 -15.86 2.80 -20.21
CA LEU A 6 -14.69 2.26 -20.91
C LEU A 6 -14.48 0.76 -20.64
N GLN A 7 -14.93 0.25 -19.49
CA GLN A 7 -14.66 -1.13 -19.04
C GLN A 7 -15.23 -2.21 -19.98
N HIS A 8 -16.29 -1.90 -20.72
CA HIS A 8 -16.98 -2.85 -21.60
C HIS A 8 -16.54 -2.76 -23.07
N ARG A 9 -15.65 -1.81 -23.41
CA ARG A 9 -15.29 -1.57 -24.81
C ARG A 9 -14.26 -2.57 -25.34
N ARG A 10 -13.27 -2.93 -24.53
CA ARG A 10 -12.18 -3.88 -24.89
C ARG A 10 -11.60 -4.54 -23.64
N LEU A 11 -11.09 -5.76 -23.78
CA LEU A 11 -10.47 -6.52 -22.68
C LEU A 11 -9.28 -5.77 -22.05
N SER A 12 -8.44 -5.15 -22.86
CA SER A 12 -7.26 -4.40 -22.43
C SER A 12 -7.61 -3.15 -21.59
N LEU A 13 -8.66 -2.43 -21.98
CA LEU A 13 -9.27 -1.34 -21.20
C LEU A 13 -9.90 -1.85 -19.91
N SER A 14 -10.62 -2.98 -19.97
CA SER A 14 -11.19 -3.63 -18.79
C SER A 14 -10.11 -3.98 -17.76
N GLN A 15 -9.00 -4.56 -18.20
CA GLN A 15 -7.84 -4.86 -17.35
C GLN A 15 -7.24 -3.61 -16.72
N TRP A 16 -7.14 -2.51 -17.48
CA TRP A 16 -6.68 -1.23 -16.93
C TRP A 16 -7.63 -0.72 -15.83
N VAL A 17 -8.95 -0.75 -16.08
CA VAL A 17 -9.97 -0.31 -15.12
C VAL A 17 -10.00 -1.20 -13.87
N SER A 18 -9.81 -2.51 -14.03
CA SER A 18 -9.68 -3.45 -12.90
C SER A 18 -8.44 -3.14 -12.06
N ALA A 19 -7.29 -2.88 -12.67
CA ALA A 19 -6.08 -2.50 -11.96
C ALA A 19 -6.23 -1.13 -11.26
N TYR A 20 -6.88 -0.16 -11.90
CA TYR A 20 -7.22 1.14 -11.30
C TYR A 20 -8.12 1.00 -10.06
N SER A 21 -9.06 0.05 -10.09
CA SER A 21 -9.98 -0.23 -8.98
C SER A 21 -9.34 -1.02 -7.84
N TYR A 22 -8.09 -1.47 -7.98
CA TYR A 22 -7.43 -2.31 -6.97
C TYR A 22 -6.79 -1.48 -5.85
N ASP A 23 -7.60 -1.11 -4.86
CA ASP A 23 -7.21 -0.24 -3.74
C ASP A 23 -6.05 -0.77 -2.90
N ALA A 24 -5.81 -2.08 -2.89
CA ALA A 24 -4.70 -2.63 -2.13
C ALA A 24 -3.34 -2.24 -2.74
N ALA A 25 -3.18 -2.22 -4.06
CA ALA A 25 -1.95 -1.70 -4.67
C ALA A 25 -1.77 -0.20 -4.38
N TRP A 26 -2.86 0.58 -4.43
CA TRP A 26 -2.85 2.00 -4.07
C TRP A 26 -2.45 2.29 -2.62
N ARG A 27 -2.61 1.36 -1.70
CA ARG A 27 -2.16 1.56 -0.30
C ARG A 27 -0.71 1.20 -0.07
N ASN A 28 -0.16 0.30 -0.88
CA ASN A 28 1.10 -0.36 -0.56
C ASN A 28 2.25 0.05 -1.48
N ILE A 29 1.94 0.42 -2.72
CA ILE A 29 2.91 0.72 -3.79
C ILE A 29 2.34 1.83 -4.68
N GLU A 30 1.81 2.92 -4.11
CA GLU A 30 1.05 3.94 -4.83
C GLU A 30 1.85 4.62 -5.96
N VAL A 31 3.15 4.84 -5.73
CA VAL A 31 4.05 5.47 -6.71
C VAL A 31 4.26 4.54 -7.90
N GLU A 32 4.63 3.30 -7.63
CA GLU A 32 4.84 2.28 -8.66
C GLU A 32 3.54 2.00 -9.41
N HIS A 33 2.42 1.83 -8.70
CA HIS A 33 1.13 1.51 -9.27
C HIS A 33 0.61 2.61 -10.20
N TYR A 34 0.81 3.88 -9.83
CA TYR A 34 0.56 5.00 -10.72
C TYR A 34 1.43 4.92 -11.99
N ALA A 35 2.74 4.67 -11.84
CA ALA A 35 3.64 4.53 -12.99
C ALA A 35 3.21 3.38 -13.92
N TYR A 36 2.82 2.23 -13.36
CA TYR A 36 2.28 1.09 -14.12
C TYR A 36 1.02 1.46 -14.91
N LEU A 37 0.04 2.11 -14.27
CA LEU A 37 -1.20 2.52 -14.94
C LEU A 37 -0.93 3.54 -16.05
N ARG A 38 -0.03 4.51 -15.81
CA ARG A 38 0.40 5.49 -16.82
C ARG A 38 1.06 4.81 -18.01
N ASP A 39 2.00 3.90 -17.76
CA ASP A 39 2.74 3.22 -18.81
C ASP A 39 1.84 2.27 -19.58
N ARG A 40 0.88 1.63 -18.92
CA ARG A 40 -0.16 0.82 -19.58
C ARG A 40 -1.05 1.67 -20.47
N ALA A 41 -1.47 2.86 -20.03
CA ALA A 41 -2.23 3.78 -20.87
C ALA A 41 -1.43 4.24 -22.10
N ASN A 42 -0.12 4.47 -21.96
CA ASN A 42 0.77 4.76 -23.07
C ASN A 42 0.87 3.60 -24.07
N GLN A 43 0.95 2.35 -23.59
CA GLN A 43 0.96 1.17 -24.44
C GLN A 43 -0.34 1.03 -25.23
N LEU A 44 -1.50 1.22 -24.59
CA LEU A 44 -2.79 1.16 -25.28
C LEU A 44 -2.88 2.19 -26.41
N LEU A 45 -2.34 3.40 -26.19
CA LEU A 45 -2.25 4.42 -27.23
C LEU A 45 -1.30 4.00 -28.36
N LEU A 46 -0.11 3.49 -28.03
CA LEU A 46 0.88 3.03 -29.01
C LEU A 46 0.32 1.94 -29.93
N PHE A 47 -0.46 1.01 -29.37
CA PHE A 47 -1.14 -0.05 -30.13
C PHE A 47 -2.45 0.41 -30.79
N SER A 48 -2.73 1.72 -30.78
CA SER A 48 -3.95 2.31 -31.37
C SER A 48 -5.24 1.70 -30.81
N GLU A 49 -5.21 1.23 -29.56
CA GLU A 49 -6.38 0.69 -28.89
C GLU A 49 -7.29 1.77 -28.30
N ILE A 50 -6.71 2.94 -28.03
CA ILE A 50 -7.39 4.13 -27.51
C ILE A 50 -6.89 5.38 -28.23
N THR A 51 -7.66 6.46 -28.13
CA THR A 51 -7.27 7.78 -28.63
C THR A 51 -6.37 8.50 -27.62
N HIS A 52 -5.67 9.56 -28.06
CA HIS A 52 -4.94 10.45 -27.18
C HIS A 52 -5.82 11.04 -26.07
N GLU A 53 -7.06 11.40 -26.38
CA GLU A 53 -8.03 11.94 -25.42
C GLU A 53 -8.34 10.93 -24.31
N ILE A 54 -8.64 9.68 -24.67
CA ILE A 54 -8.88 8.60 -23.70
C ILE A 54 -7.61 8.37 -22.87
N ARG A 55 -6.43 8.32 -23.50
CA ARG A 55 -5.16 8.13 -22.77
C ARG A 55 -4.96 9.21 -21.71
N ASN A 56 -5.17 10.48 -22.06
CA ASN A 56 -5.00 11.59 -21.12
C ASN A 56 -6.01 11.50 -19.99
N PHE A 57 -7.27 11.18 -20.30
CA PHE A 57 -8.30 10.95 -19.28
C PHE A 57 -7.89 9.85 -18.28
N LEU A 58 -7.43 8.69 -18.77
CA LEU A 58 -6.98 7.59 -17.90
C LEU A 58 -5.82 7.99 -16.98
N VAL A 59 -4.81 8.69 -17.52
CA VAL A 59 -3.65 9.13 -16.75
C VAL A 59 -4.03 10.17 -15.70
N THR A 60 -4.91 11.11 -16.04
CA THR A 60 -5.41 12.12 -15.09
C THR A 60 -6.17 11.47 -13.94
N GLU A 61 -7.12 10.56 -14.24
CA GLU A 61 -7.86 9.83 -13.19
C GLU A 61 -6.91 9.04 -12.26
N ALA A 62 -5.92 8.36 -12.83
CA ALA A 62 -4.91 7.64 -12.05
C ALA A 62 -4.05 8.59 -11.20
N PHE A 63 -3.72 9.77 -11.71
CA PHE A 63 -2.94 10.77 -10.98
C PHE A 63 -3.74 11.39 -9.83
N ASP A 64 -5.02 11.69 -10.03
CA ASP A 64 -5.88 12.22 -8.98
C ASP A 64 -6.07 11.19 -7.85
N LYS A 65 -6.25 9.91 -8.21
CA LYS A 65 -6.31 8.82 -7.24
C LYS A 65 -4.98 8.62 -6.51
N TYR A 66 -3.85 8.70 -7.21
CA TYR A 66 -2.52 8.68 -6.61
C TYR A 66 -2.36 9.79 -5.55
N LEU A 67 -2.73 11.04 -5.87
CA LEU A 67 -2.67 12.15 -4.92
C LEU A 67 -3.58 11.94 -3.71
N ALA A 68 -4.77 11.36 -3.92
CA ALA A 68 -5.68 11.03 -2.83
C ALA A 68 -5.07 9.95 -1.92
N PHE A 69 -4.46 8.91 -2.48
CA PHE A 69 -3.83 7.84 -1.69
C PHE A 69 -2.54 8.27 -1.01
N ILE A 70 -1.75 9.19 -1.58
CA ILE A 70 -0.65 9.82 -0.83
C ILE A 70 -1.18 10.48 0.44
N ARG A 71 -2.26 11.26 0.33
CA ARG A 71 -2.86 11.95 1.48
C ARG A 71 -3.46 10.98 2.49
N LEU A 72 -4.21 9.99 2.02
CA LEU A 72 -4.83 8.98 2.87
C LEU A 72 -3.79 8.11 3.57
N ASN A 73 -2.73 7.74 2.86
CA ASN A 73 -1.59 7.07 3.46
C ASN A 73 -1.03 8.00 4.53
N ALA A 74 -0.69 9.26 4.20
CA ALA A 74 -0.23 10.31 5.14
C ALA A 74 -1.12 10.59 6.36
N GLU A 75 -2.40 10.27 6.28
CA GLU A 75 -3.32 10.35 7.42
C GLU A 75 -3.34 9.04 8.22
N ALA A 76 -3.31 7.88 7.56
CA ALA A 76 -3.14 6.56 8.18
C ALA A 76 -1.77 6.42 8.87
N GLU A 77 -0.76 7.15 8.39
CA GLU A 77 0.52 7.41 9.03
C GLU A 77 0.38 7.75 10.51
N LEU A 78 -0.64 8.56 10.84
CA LEU A 78 -0.92 8.99 12.20
C LEU A 78 -1.51 7.86 13.06
N SER A 79 -2.27 6.91 12.51
CA SER A 79 -2.96 5.86 13.28
C SER A 79 -2.00 4.86 13.95
N TRP A 80 -0.89 4.50 13.29
CA TRP A 80 0.14 3.62 13.87
C TRP A 80 1.27 4.38 14.60
N MET A 81 1.30 5.72 14.54
CA MET A 81 2.27 6.54 15.30
C MET A 81 1.68 7.33 16.47
N LEU A 82 0.35 7.39 16.59
CA LEU A 82 -0.36 8.33 17.47
C LEU A 82 0.04 8.20 18.95
N HIS A 83 0.38 6.99 19.42
CA HIS A 83 0.70 6.75 20.83
C HIS A 83 1.99 5.95 21.06
N TYR A 84 2.33 5.03 20.15
CA TYR A 84 3.44 4.10 20.32
C TYR A 84 4.25 3.94 19.03
N ARG A 85 5.53 3.64 19.18
CA ARG A 85 6.39 3.06 18.14
C ARG A 85 6.50 1.57 18.41
N TYR A 86 6.49 0.77 17.36
CA TYR A 86 6.50 -0.68 17.47
C TYR A 86 7.84 -1.21 16.97
N ASP A 87 8.72 -1.63 17.88
CA ASP A 87 9.92 -2.36 17.46
C ASP A 87 9.60 -3.83 17.31
N VAL A 88 10.03 -4.40 16.18
CA VAL A 88 9.85 -5.80 15.85
C VAL A 88 11.13 -6.54 16.21
N LEU A 89 11.01 -7.54 17.07
CA LEU A 89 12.09 -8.33 17.62
C LEU A 89 12.12 -9.74 17.02
N GLU A 90 13.31 -10.19 16.66
CA GLU A 90 13.63 -11.59 16.41
C GLU A 90 14.53 -12.09 17.55
N GLY A 91 13.95 -12.90 18.44
CA GLY A 91 14.55 -13.18 19.74
C GLY A 91 14.72 -11.88 20.54
N ASP A 92 15.96 -11.53 20.86
CA ASP A 92 16.32 -10.31 21.62
C ASP A 92 16.85 -9.17 20.74
N ARG A 93 16.85 -9.33 19.41
CA ARG A 93 17.37 -8.33 18.47
C ARG A 93 16.25 -7.62 17.74
N ILE A 94 16.38 -6.30 17.56
CA ILE A 94 15.47 -5.53 16.71
C ILE A 94 15.73 -5.94 15.25
N ALA A 95 14.72 -6.55 14.63
CA ALA A 95 14.71 -6.94 13.23
C ALA A 95 14.08 -5.86 12.32
N GLY A 96 13.19 -5.05 12.89
CA GLY A 96 12.52 -4.00 12.14
C GLY A 96 11.67 -3.10 13.02
N LYS A 97 10.92 -2.21 12.39
CA LYS A 97 10.00 -1.30 13.05
C LYS A 97 8.71 -1.23 12.27
N ILE A 98 7.59 -1.32 12.96
CA ILE A 98 6.30 -0.92 12.39
C ILE A 98 6.10 0.53 12.77
N GLY A 99 6.09 1.36 11.74
CA GLY A 99 5.88 2.78 11.86
C GLY A 99 4.53 3.20 11.30
N GLU A 100 4.53 4.46 10.93
CA GLU A 100 3.74 5.10 9.91
C GLU A 100 2.92 4.15 8.99
N GLY A 101 1.58 4.23 9.04
CA GLY A 101 0.68 3.52 8.12
C GLY A 101 0.59 2.01 8.35
N GLY A 102 1.22 1.50 9.42
CA GLY A 102 1.41 0.07 9.61
C GLY A 102 2.54 -0.48 8.73
N HIS A 103 3.40 0.39 8.20
CA HIS A 103 4.55 -0.02 7.40
C HIS A 103 5.62 -0.67 8.27
N LEU A 104 5.88 -1.94 8.00
CA LEU A 104 7.00 -2.68 8.53
C LEU A 104 8.25 -2.35 7.71
N TYR A 105 9.19 -1.65 8.33
CA TYR A 105 10.50 -1.36 7.74
C TYR A 105 11.59 -2.22 8.39
N SER A 106 12.56 -2.64 7.59
CA SER A 106 13.84 -3.13 8.12
C SER A 106 14.63 -1.99 8.78
N LEU A 107 15.69 -2.34 9.50
CA LEU A 107 16.62 -1.33 10.05
C LEU A 107 17.30 -0.48 8.96
N ASP A 108 17.44 -1.02 7.75
CA ASP A 108 17.99 -0.33 6.58
C ASP A 108 16.93 0.47 5.79
N HIS A 109 15.76 0.73 6.41
CA HIS A 109 14.64 1.47 5.80
C HIS A 109 14.02 0.82 4.56
N LYS A 110 14.21 -0.49 4.35
CA LYS A 110 13.52 -1.24 3.30
C LYS A 110 12.10 -1.58 3.76
N LEU A 111 11.09 -1.26 2.93
CA LEU A 111 9.71 -1.67 3.18
C LEU A 111 9.60 -3.21 3.07
N LEU A 112 9.28 -3.85 4.18
CA LEU A 112 9.07 -5.30 4.28
C LEU A 112 7.59 -5.67 4.13
N GLY A 113 6.68 -4.72 4.29
CA GLY A 113 5.25 -4.88 4.04
C GLY A 113 4.41 -3.91 4.86
N CYS A 114 3.11 -3.88 4.61
CA CYS A 114 2.17 -2.98 5.29
C CYS A 114 1.10 -3.79 6.02
N VAL A 115 0.74 -3.37 7.23
CA VAL A 115 -0.36 -3.96 7.98
C VAL A 115 -1.67 -3.62 7.28
N SER A 116 -2.34 -4.64 6.77
CA SER A 116 -3.68 -4.57 6.21
C SER A 116 -4.71 -4.77 7.33
N ASP A 117 -5.46 -3.72 7.63
CA ASP A 117 -6.59 -3.76 8.55
C ASP A 117 -7.89 -3.99 7.75
N THR A 118 -8.26 -5.25 7.58
CA THR A 118 -9.51 -5.64 6.92
C THR A 118 -10.52 -6.06 7.97
N PRO A 119 -11.70 -5.42 8.07
CA PRO A 119 -12.68 -5.72 9.09
C PRO A 119 -13.06 -7.22 9.12
N GLY A 120 -13.03 -7.83 10.30
CA GLY A 120 -13.41 -9.23 10.51
C GLY A 120 -12.35 -10.27 10.11
N VAL A 121 -11.15 -9.84 9.71
CA VAL A 121 -10.02 -10.71 9.38
C VAL A 121 -8.83 -10.37 10.27
N VAL A 122 -8.07 -11.38 10.70
CA VAL A 122 -6.81 -11.16 11.42
C VAL A 122 -5.89 -10.29 10.55
N PRO A 123 -5.39 -9.14 11.06
CA PRO A 123 -4.58 -8.23 10.24
C PRO A 123 -3.36 -8.95 9.67
N ARG A 124 -3.03 -8.64 8.41
CA ARG A 124 -1.92 -9.28 7.69
C ARG A 124 -0.89 -8.24 7.33
N ILE A 125 0.39 -8.60 7.38
CA ILE A 125 1.45 -7.80 6.81
C ILE A 125 1.66 -8.28 5.38
N ILE A 126 1.40 -7.40 4.42
CA ILE A 126 1.45 -7.71 2.99
C ILE A 126 2.59 -6.92 2.36
N GLN A 127 3.44 -7.61 1.62
CA GLN A 127 4.43 -7.00 0.75
C GLN A 127 4.00 -7.20 -0.69
N TYR A 128 4.19 -6.20 -1.55
CA TYR A 128 4.04 -6.38 -2.99
C TYR A 128 5.41 -6.65 -3.61
N VAL A 129 5.56 -7.83 -4.21
CA VAL A 129 6.74 -8.22 -4.99
C VAL A 129 6.26 -8.45 -6.42
N ASP A 130 6.78 -7.66 -7.36
CA ASP A 130 6.37 -7.72 -8.77
C ASP A 130 4.84 -7.68 -8.95
N TYR A 131 4.17 -6.78 -8.24
CA TYR A 131 2.69 -6.62 -8.22
C TYR A 131 1.89 -7.79 -7.64
N ALA A 132 2.54 -8.85 -7.15
CA ALA A 132 1.88 -9.92 -6.43
C ALA A 132 1.87 -9.64 -4.92
N PRO A 133 0.70 -9.73 -4.25
CA PRO A 133 0.65 -9.62 -2.80
C PRO A 133 1.25 -10.88 -2.16
N VAL A 134 2.27 -10.69 -1.34
CA VAL A 134 2.92 -11.73 -0.55
C VAL A 134 2.63 -11.45 0.92
N VAL A 135 2.02 -12.40 1.61
CA VAL A 135 1.82 -12.30 3.06
C VAL A 135 3.15 -12.60 3.74
N VAL A 136 3.74 -11.59 4.39
CA VAL A 136 5.01 -11.73 5.13
C VAL A 136 4.78 -12.04 6.61
N GLY A 137 3.54 -11.84 7.10
CA GLY A 137 3.12 -12.31 8.41
C GLY A 137 1.66 -12.01 8.72
N THR A 138 1.14 -12.63 9.78
CA THR A 138 -0.16 -12.29 10.37
C THR A 138 0.05 -11.71 11.75
N LEU A 139 -0.67 -10.64 12.05
CA LEU A 139 -0.57 -9.90 13.30
C LEU A 139 -1.65 -10.40 14.28
N ASP A 140 -1.22 -10.98 15.39
CA ASP A 140 -2.07 -11.33 16.53
C ASP A 140 -1.58 -10.61 17.78
N GLY A 141 -2.29 -9.55 18.16
CA GLY A 141 -1.87 -8.64 19.22
C GLY A 141 -0.48 -8.02 18.95
N LEU A 142 0.51 -8.41 19.76
CA LEU A 142 1.91 -7.97 19.64
C LEU A 142 2.82 -9.07 19.07
N GLN A 143 2.27 -10.07 18.39
CA GLN A 143 3.05 -11.09 17.71
C GLN A 143 2.79 -11.05 16.21
N ILE A 144 3.86 -11.19 15.44
CA ILE A 144 3.81 -11.36 14.00
C ILE A 144 4.19 -12.81 13.70
N HIS A 145 3.21 -13.61 13.33
CA HIS A 145 3.44 -14.98 12.88
C HIS A 145 3.91 -14.93 11.43
N ARG A 146 5.17 -15.32 11.20
CA ARG A 146 5.74 -15.39 9.87
C ARG A 146 5.33 -16.69 9.18
N PRO A 147 5.18 -16.70 7.84
CA PRO A 147 4.97 -17.94 7.09
C PRO A 147 6.14 -18.92 7.24
N THR A 148 7.34 -18.39 7.48
CA THR A 148 8.56 -19.17 7.70
C THR A 148 9.37 -18.55 8.84
N GLY A 149 9.99 -19.40 9.66
CA GLY A 149 10.80 -18.98 10.81
C GLY A 149 10.00 -18.71 12.08
N GLU A 150 10.71 -18.33 13.15
CA GLU A 150 10.13 -18.03 14.46
C GLU A 150 9.22 -16.79 14.41
N PRO A 151 8.19 -16.67 15.26
CA PRO A 151 7.38 -15.47 15.30
C PRO A 151 8.20 -14.26 15.75
N TRP A 152 7.93 -13.10 15.16
CA TRP A 152 8.47 -11.85 15.68
C TRP A 152 7.60 -11.31 16.80
N ARG A 153 8.23 -10.68 17.79
CA ARG A 153 7.54 -10.02 18.90
C ARG A 153 7.59 -8.52 18.70
N MET A 154 6.48 -7.85 18.92
CA MET A 154 6.41 -6.40 18.92
C MET A 154 6.54 -5.89 20.35
N THR A 155 7.39 -4.88 20.52
CA THR A 155 7.46 -4.11 21.75
C THR A 155 7.00 -2.70 21.49
N LEU A 156 6.15 -2.21 22.39
CA LEU A 156 5.61 -0.87 22.36
C LEU A 156 6.59 0.05 23.09
N ARG A 157 7.03 1.11 22.41
CA ARG A 157 7.68 2.25 23.07
C ARG A 157 6.81 3.47 22.91
N ARG A 158 6.53 4.16 24.02
CA ARG A 158 5.76 5.40 24.00
C ARG A 158 6.41 6.39 23.02
N ASN A 159 5.62 6.94 22.10
CA ASN A 159 6.13 7.94 21.18
C ASN A 159 6.26 9.28 21.94
N LEU A 160 7.46 9.58 22.46
CA LEU A 160 7.73 10.81 23.21
C LEU A 160 7.79 12.07 22.31
N ASN A 161 7.86 11.88 20.99
CA ASN A 161 7.83 12.96 20.00
C ASN A 161 6.41 13.40 19.64
N VAL A 162 5.37 12.87 20.30
CA VAL A 162 4.02 13.45 20.25
C VAL A 162 4.03 14.73 21.10
N GLN A 163 4.81 15.72 20.68
CA GLN A 163 4.68 17.08 21.20
C GLN A 163 3.38 17.67 20.67
N LEU A 164 2.48 17.98 21.60
CA LEU A 164 1.59 19.16 21.53
C LEU A 164 0.68 19.27 20.29
N TRP A 165 -0.28 18.36 20.16
CA TRP A 165 -1.60 18.76 19.68
C TRP A 165 -2.52 18.87 20.90
N ARG A 166 -2.30 19.92 21.70
CA ARG A 166 -3.34 20.44 22.59
C ARG A 166 -4.42 21.03 21.68
N LEU A 167 -5.53 20.31 21.53
CA LEU A 167 -6.82 20.95 21.27
C LEU A 167 -7.34 21.52 22.58
#